data_AF-A0A9D6FIS2-F1
#
_entry.id   AF-A0A9D6FIS2-F1
#
_cell.length_a   1.000
_cell.length_b   1.000
_cell.length_c   1.000
_cell.angle_alpha   90.00
_cell.angle_beta   90.00
_cell.angle_gamma   90.00
#
_symmetry.space_group_name_H-M   'P 1'
#
loop_
_entity.id
_entity.type
_entity.pdbx_description
1 polymer ?
#
loop_
_entity_poly.entity_id
_entity_poly.type
_entity_poly.pdbx_seq_one_letter_code
_entity_poly.pdbx_strand_id
1 'polypeptide(L)' 'MKAKERLHERDFRSVRTVARMPGLLRRLVVFLGDRPFRTEDGIEGVPIEQFISMLEQRRI' A
#
# COMPACT_ATOMS: atom_id res chain seq x y z
N MET A 1 16.84 9.45 -4.23
CA MET A 1 16.32 8.07 -4.09
C MET A 1 15.59 7.72 -5.38
N LYS A 2 15.82 6.55 -5.98
CA LYS A 2 15.01 6.09 -7.12
C LYS A 2 13.76 5.39 -6.58
N ALA A 3 12.60 5.75 -7.11
CA ALA A 3 11.37 5.00 -6.88
C ALA A 3 11.56 3.56 -7.36
N LYS A 4 11.13 2.57 -6.57
CA LYS A 4 11.09 1.19 -7.02
C LYS A 4 9.83 0.99 -7.86
N GLU A 5 10.01 0.62 -9.12
CA GLU A 5 8.89 0.28 -10.01
C GLU A 5 8.10 -0.94 -9.54
N ARG A 6 8.72 -1.86 -8.78
CA ARG A 6 8.09 -3.07 -8.25
C ARG A 6 8.40 -3.27 -6.77
N LEU A 7 7.37 -3.61 -6.01
CA LEU A 7 7.46 -3.99 -4.60
C LEU A 7 7.64 -5.51 -4.46
N HIS A 8 8.32 -5.89 -3.39
CA HIS A 8 8.44 -7.27 -2.95
C HIS A 8 7.99 -7.43 -1.50
N GLU A 9 7.65 -8.64 -1.10
CA GLU A 9 7.24 -9.00 0.27
C GLU A 9 8.15 -8.41 1.37
N ARG A 10 9.47 -8.42 1.13
CA ARG A 10 10.48 -7.89 2.06
C ARG A 10 10.39 -6.37 2.31
N ASP A 11 9.82 -5.62 1.36
CA ASP A 11 9.71 -4.17 1.44
C ASP A 11 8.67 -3.73 2.48
N PHE A 12 7.81 -4.64 2.94
CA PHE A 12 6.74 -4.38 3.91
C PHE A 12 7.12 -4.66 5.38
N ARG A 13 8.38 -5.04 5.65
CA ARG A 13 8.82 -5.44 7.00
C ARG A 13 8.56 -4.37 8.06
N SER A 14 8.79 -3.10 7.73
CA SER A 14 8.51 -1.98 8.64
C SER A 14 7.02 -1.73 8.82
N VAL A 15 6.21 -1.88 7.77
CA VAL A 15 4.75 -1.69 7.84
C VAL A 15 4.07 -2.79 8.66
N ARG A 16 4.68 -3.97 8.76
CA ARG A 16 4.18 -5.04 9.65
C ARG A 16 4.21 -4.68 11.12
N THR A 17 5.04 -3.71 11.55
CA THR A 17 5.12 -3.35 12.98
C THR A 17 3.85 -2.65 13.47
N VAL A 18 3.11 -1.97 12.59
CA VAL A 18 1.82 -1.32 12.91
C VAL A 18 0.61 -2.26 12.86
N ALA A 19 0.81 -3.56 12.56
CA ALA A 19 -0.28 -4.53 12.36
C ALA A 19 -1.18 -4.79 13.59
N ARG A 20 -0.79 -4.36 14.79
CA ARG A 20 -1.49 -4.67 16.05
C ARG A 20 -2.24 -3.48 16.67
N MET A 21 -2.42 -2.39 15.92
CA MET A 21 -3.09 -1.20 16.45
C MET A 21 -4.62 -1.44 16.55
N PRO A 22 -5.24 -1.26 17.75
CA PRO A 22 -6.69 -1.35 17.89
C PRO A 22 -7.40 -0.35 16.97
N GLY A 23 -8.45 -0.80 16.28
CA GLY A 23 -9.22 0.03 15.35
C GLY A 23 -8.58 0.21 13.96
N LEU A 24 -7.45 -0.45 13.67
CA LEU A 24 -6.84 -0.42 12.35
C LEU A 24 -7.66 -1.25 11.34
N LEU A 25 -8.26 -0.56 10.36
CA LEU A 25 -9.15 -1.19 9.37
C LEU A 25 -8.42 -1.69 8.11
N ARG A 26 -7.33 -1.03 7.72
CA ARG A 26 -6.64 -1.32 6.45
C ARG A 26 -5.19 -0.83 6.50
N ARG A 27 -4.28 -1.58 5.88
CA ARG A 27 -2.86 -1.22 5.72
C ARG A 27 -2.55 -1.01 4.25
N LEU A 28 -2.23 0.22 3.88
CA LEU A 28 -2.01 0.61 2.49
C LEU A 28 -0.68 1.36 2.36
N VAL A 29 0.14 0.95 1.40
CA VAL A 29 1.39 1.59 1.00
C VAL A 29 1.21 2.17 -0.38
N VAL A 30 1.22 3.49 -0.50
CA VAL A 30 1.19 4.16 -1.80
C VAL A 30 2.62 4.31 -2.31
N PHE A 31 2.86 3.95 -3.57
CA PHE A 31 4.20 4.03 -4.14
C PHE A 31 4.17 4.46 -5.61
N LEU A 32 5.33 4.91 -6.09
CA LEU A 32 5.56 5.26 -7.49
C LEU A 32 5.97 3.99 -8.24
N GLY A 33 5.04 3.44 -9.02
CA GLY A 33 5.20 2.21 -9.81
C GLY A 33 3.92 1.92 -10.59
N ASP A 34 3.86 0.77 -11.24
CA ASP A 34 2.79 0.43 -12.19
C ASP A 34 1.86 -0.71 -11.73
N ARG A 35 2.33 -1.58 -10.83
CA ARG A 35 1.63 -2.83 -10.49
C ARG A 35 1.27 -2.93 -9.01
N PRO A 36 -0.02 -3.12 -8.67
CA PRO A 36 -0.40 -3.37 -7.29
C PRO A 36 0.23 -4.65 -6.75
N PHE A 37 0.41 -4.68 -5.43
CA PHE A 37 0.94 -5.83 -4.71
C PHE A 37 0.11 -6.06 -3.45
N ARG A 38 -0.11 -7.31 -3.07
CA ARG A 38 -0.80 -7.65 -1.82
C ARG A 38 0.01 -8.71 -1.08
N THR A 39 0.40 -8.41 0.15
CA THR A 39 1.06 -9.38 1.03
C THR A 39 0.02 -10.37 1.57
N GLU A 40 0.45 -11.58 1.94
CA GLU A 40 -0.42 -12.59 2.56
C GLU A 40 -1.05 -12.07 3.86
N ASP A 41 -0.29 -11.28 4.62
CA ASP A 41 -0.75 -10.69 5.88
C ASP A 41 -1.67 -9.48 5.67
N GLY A 42 -2.03 -9.11 4.44
CA GLY A 42 -3.09 -8.14 4.14
C GLY A 42 -2.63 -6.68 4.02
N ILE A 43 -1.35 -6.43 3.73
CA ILE A 43 -0.85 -5.11 3.36
C ILE A 43 -1.02 -4.92 1.84
N GLU A 44 -1.56 -3.77 1.46
CA GLU A 44 -1.84 -3.43 0.06
C GLU A 44 -0.82 -2.40 -0.43
N GLY A 45 0.03 -2.78 -1.37
CA GLY A 45 0.84 -1.86 -2.17
C GLY A 45 0.02 -1.35 -3.35
N VAL A 46 -0.23 -0.04 -3.40
CA VAL A 46 -1.07 0.61 -4.42
C VAL A 46 -0.26 1.65 -5.19
N PRO A 47 -0.21 1.58 -6.53
CA PRO A 47 0.35 2.64 -7.36
C PRO A 47 -0.33 3.99 -7.13
N ILE A 48 0.43 5.09 -7.20
CA ILE A 48 -0.09 6.43 -6.92
C ILE A 48 -1.31 6.80 -7.79
N GLU A 49 -1.29 6.48 -9.08
CA GLU A 49 -2.40 6.77 -10.00
C GLU A 49 -3.68 6.04 -9.58
N GLN A 50 -3.55 4.76 -9.22
CA GLN A 50 -4.68 3.97 -8.74
C GLN A 50 -5.22 4.53 -7.41
N PHE A 51 -4.34 4.96 -6.51
CA PHE A 51 -4.74 5.55 -5.25
C PHE A 51 -5.49 6.87 -5.45
N ILE A 52 -5.05 7.72 -6.39
CA ILE A 52 -5.75 8.95 -6.76
C ILE A 52 -7.16 8.63 -7.25
N SER A 53 -7.31 7.70 -8.20
CA SER A 53 -8.64 7.28 -8.69
C SER A 53 -9.54 6.74 -7.56
N MET A 54 -8.97 6.00 -6.60
CA MET A 54 -9.72 5.52 -5.43
C MET A 54 -10.21 6.66 -4.53
N LEU A 55 -9.43 7.73 -4.37
CA LEU A 55 -9.83 8.91 -3.58
C LEU A 55 -10.93 9.70 -4.29
N GLU A 56 -10.84 9.85 -5.60
CA GLU A 56 -11.84 10.54 -6.42
C GLU A 56 -13.19 9.80 -6.39
N GLN A 57 -13.17 8.47 -6.46
CA GLN A 57 -14.38 7.64 -6.33
C GLN A 57 -15.01 7.67 -4.93
N ARG A 58 -14.23 8.04 -3.91
CA ARG A 58 -14.69 8.12 -2.51
C ARG A 58 -15.15 9.52 -2.10
N ARG A 59 -15.06 10.53 -2.97
CA ARG A 59 -15.72 11.81 -2.72
C ARG A 59 -17.24 11.59 -2.75
N ILE A 60 -17.80 11.47 -1.55
CA ILE A 60 -19.21 11.69 -1.24
C ILE A 60 -19.51 13.17 -1.46
#